data_AF-A0A6P4YPV3-F1
#
_entry.id   AF-A0A6P4YPV3-F1
#
_cell.length_a   1.000
_cell.length_b   1.000
_cell.length_c   1.000
_cell.angle_alpha   90.00
_cell.angle_beta   90.00
_cell.angle_gamma   90.00
#
_symmetry.space_group_name_H-M   'P 1'
#
loop_
_entity.id
_entity.type
_entity.pdbx_description
1 polymer ?
#
loop_
_entity_poly.entity_id
_entity_poly.type
_entity_poly.pdbx_seq_one_letter_code
_entity_poly.pdbx_strand_id
1 'polypeptide(L)'
;MKRADNTYGDGQNPDLYFISTGGQTRASRGFSVSAEWISMPSVAYRFALCTTVRDFDGVWFQCTHDVPDGTWFHFVFTWNKQTMLKVYIGGSLSGQTRGLLSSGSGKLWYSNLTLGRPNNLQNSHHASAAYSNLKIFERELSAVEVSALYNSER
;
A
#
# COMPACT_ATOMS: atom_id res chain seq x y z
N MET A 1 -18.94 -21.42 -5.50
CA MET A 1 -18.01 -21.45 -6.65
C MET A 1 -16.72 -20.77 -6.21
N LYS A 2 -15.64 -21.54 -5.99
CA LYS A 2 -14.34 -21.00 -5.57
C LYS A 2 -13.77 -20.17 -6.72
N ARG A 3 -13.51 -18.88 -6.50
CA ARG A 3 -12.82 -18.04 -7.50
C ARG A 3 -11.33 -18.39 -7.50
N ALA A 4 -10.87 -18.86 -8.66
CA ALA A 4 -9.52 -19.30 -8.91
C ALA A 4 -8.87 -18.31 -9.88
N ASP A 5 -8.55 -17.12 -9.38
CA ASP A 5 -7.64 -16.16 -10.00
C ASP A 5 -7.53 -14.92 -9.11
N ASN A 6 -6.37 -14.78 -8.45
CA ASN A 6 -5.92 -13.51 -7.85
C ASN A 6 -5.53 -12.52 -8.97
N THR A 7 -6.50 -12.11 -9.78
CA THR A 7 -6.42 -10.92 -10.62
C THR A 7 -6.76 -9.73 -9.72
N TYR A 8 -5.71 -9.01 -9.31
CA TYR A 8 -5.85 -7.63 -8.86
C TYR A 8 -6.54 -6.84 -9.98
N GLY A 9 -7.57 -6.06 -9.64
CA GLY A 9 -8.38 -5.28 -10.58
C GLY A 9 -9.64 -6.03 -11.05
N ASP A 10 -10.80 -5.61 -10.54
CA ASP A 10 -12.13 -6.12 -10.92
C ASP A 10 -12.64 -5.62 -12.29
N GLY A 11 -11.76 -5.07 -13.12
CA GLY A 11 -12.08 -4.62 -14.48
C GLY A 11 -13.12 -3.50 -14.56
N GLN A 12 -13.49 -2.87 -13.43
CA GLN A 12 -14.36 -1.69 -13.40
C GLN A 12 -13.61 -0.43 -12.99
N ASN A 13 -12.45 -0.54 -12.33
CA ASN A 13 -11.50 0.56 -12.16
C ASN A 13 -10.04 0.07 -12.31
N PRO A 14 -9.18 0.75 -13.08
CA PRO A 14 -7.76 0.46 -13.08
C PRO A 14 -7.16 0.76 -11.69
N ASP A 15 -6.39 -0.17 -11.11
CA ASP A 15 -5.69 0.04 -9.83
C ASP A 15 -4.93 1.38 -9.88
N LEU A 16 -5.31 2.38 -9.09
CA LEU A 16 -4.65 3.69 -9.09
C LEU A 16 -3.46 3.64 -8.12
N TYR A 17 -2.26 4.04 -8.56
CA TYR A 17 -1.07 3.99 -7.70
C TYR A 17 -0.70 5.35 -7.14
N PHE A 18 -0.48 5.39 -5.82
CA PHE A 18 -0.07 6.60 -5.10
C PHE A 18 1.44 6.67 -4.93
N ILE A 19 2.11 5.54 -4.70
CA ILE A 19 3.57 5.47 -4.59
C ILE A 19 4.06 4.07 -4.96
N SER A 20 5.20 3.95 -5.63
CA SER A 20 5.69 2.65 -6.11
C SER A 20 7.22 2.60 -6.28
N THR A 21 7.79 1.44 -5.92
CA THR A 21 9.18 0.98 -6.13
C THR A 21 9.23 -0.46 -6.66
N GLY A 22 8.33 -0.86 -7.57
CA GLY A 22 8.36 -2.18 -8.21
C GLY A 22 7.47 -3.24 -7.53
N GLY A 23 6.96 -2.97 -6.33
CA GLY A 23 6.07 -3.86 -5.58
C GLY A 23 4.69 -4.11 -6.21
N GLN A 24 4.33 -3.34 -7.24
CA GLN A 24 3.07 -3.50 -7.99
C GLN A 24 3.07 -4.70 -8.94
N THR A 25 4.25 -5.19 -9.33
CA THR A 25 4.39 -6.31 -10.24
C THR A 25 4.91 -7.55 -9.53
N ARG A 26 4.54 -8.74 -10.01
CA ARG A 26 5.12 -10.01 -9.56
C ARG A 26 6.58 -10.18 -10.03
N ALA A 27 7.03 -9.37 -10.99
CA ALA A 27 8.35 -9.49 -11.60
C ALA A 27 9.46 -8.75 -10.84
N SER A 28 9.15 -8.01 -9.76
CA SER A 28 10.14 -7.24 -9.02
C SER A 28 9.89 -7.21 -7.51
N ARG A 29 10.92 -6.78 -6.78
CA ARG A 29 10.88 -6.44 -5.36
C ARG A 29 10.59 -4.95 -5.16
N GLY A 30 10.27 -4.61 -3.92
CA GLY A 30 9.98 -3.26 -3.47
C GLY A 30 8.56 -3.14 -2.93
N PHE A 31 8.00 -1.94 -2.96
CA PHE A 31 6.66 -1.71 -2.44
C PHE A 31 5.77 -0.95 -3.44
N SER A 32 4.46 -0.99 -3.21
CA SER A 32 3.50 -0.13 -3.89
C SER A 32 2.31 0.15 -2.99
N VAL A 33 1.73 1.34 -3.13
CA VAL A 33 0.45 1.70 -2.51
C VAL A 33 -0.54 2.00 -3.63
N SER A 34 -1.65 1.28 -3.65
CA SER A 34 -2.74 1.43 -4.63
C SER A 34 -4.08 1.67 -3.96
N ALA A 35 -5.01 2.28 -4.70
CA ALA A 35 -6.42 2.29 -4.34
C ALA A 35 -7.01 0.89 -4.55
N GLU A 36 -7.85 0.44 -3.61
CA GLU A 36 -8.83 -0.61 -3.86
C GLU A 36 -10.22 -0.16 -3.40
N TRP A 37 -11.23 -0.57 -4.16
CA TRP A 37 -12.64 -0.37 -3.83
C TRP A 37 -13.16 -1.65 -3.20
N ILE A 38 -13.24 -1.67 -1.86
CA ILE A 38 -13.63 -2.89 -1.14
C ILE A 38 -15.16 -2.94 -1.06
N SER A 39 -15.76 -3.93 -1.74
CA SER A 39 -17.19 -4.22 -1.64
C SER A 39 -17.53 -4.72 -0.23
N MET A 40 -18.54 -4.13 0.40
CA MET A 40 -19.04 -4.55 1.70
C MET A 40 -20.53 -4.94 1.61
N PRO A 41 -20.98 -5.99 2.32
CA PRO A 41 -22.37 -6.44 2.26
C PRO A 41 -23.42 -5.42 2.72
N SER A 42 -23.02 -4.36 3.43
CA SER A 42 -23.94 -3.42 4.12
C SER A 42 -23.63 -1.93 3.92
N VAL A 43 -22.57 -1.57 3.20
CA VAL A 43 -22.25 -0.19 2.80
C VAL A 43 -21.76 -0.18 1.36
N ALA A 44 -22.08 0.89 0.62
CA ALA A 44 -21.44 1.15 -0.67
C ALA A 44 -19.90 1.13 -0.50
N TYR A 45 -19.19 0.74 -1.55
CA TYR A 45 -17.74 0.53 -1.59
C TYR A 45 -16.96 1.54 -0.73
N ARG A 46 -16.03 1.04 0.10
CA ARG A 46 -15.09 1.92 0.81
C ARG A 46 -13.81 2.08 0.01
N PHE A 47 -13.31 3.30 -0.05
CA PHE A 47 -11.95 3.58 -0.50
C PHE A 47 -10.95 3.01 0.52
N ALA A 48 -9.97 2.27 0.04
CA ALA A 48 -8.86 1.78 0.84
C ALA A 48 -7.53 2.02 0.13
N LEU A 49 -6.50 2.30 0.91
CA LEU A 49 -5.12 2.27 0.45
C LEU A 49 -4.53 0.90 0.78
N CYS A 50 -4.11 0.18 -0.24
CA CYS A 50 -3.53 -1.15 -0.13
C CYS A 50 -2.04 -1.10 -0.41
N THR A 51 -1.26 -1.53 0.57
CA THR A 51 0.19 -1.62 0.45
C THR A 51 0.57 -3.05 0.11
N THR A 52 1.37 -3.19 -0.94
CA THR A 52 2.10 -4.43 -1.24
C THR A 52 3.57 -4.21 -0.96
N VAL A 53 4.20 -5.11 -0.23
CA VAL A 53 5.65 -5.21 -0.11
C VAL A 53 6.08 -6.57 -0.66
N ARG A 54 7.07 -6.58 -1.53
CA ARG A 54 7.66 -7.79 -2.14
C ARG A 54 9.14 -7.81 -1.86
N ASP A 55 9.61 -8.92 -1.34
CA ASP A 55 11.04 -9.16 -1.16
C ASP A 55 11.42 -10.51 -1.79
N PHE A 56 12.55 -11.10 -1.41
CA PHE A 56 12.98 -12.41 -1.90
C PHE A 56 12.14 -13.57 -1.35
N ASP A 57 11.68 -13.46 -0.11
CA ASP A 57 11.06 -14.55 0.64
C ASP A 57 9.55 -14.54 0.48
N GLY A 58 8.94 -13.36 0.30
CA GLY A 58 7.53 -13.31 -0.02
C GLY A 58 6.92 -11.96 -0.27
N VAL A 59 5.60 -11.97 -0.10
CA VAL A 59 4.71 -10.85 -0.40
C VAL A 59 3.84 -10.59 0.82
N TRP A 60 3.88 -9.36 1.28
CA TRP A 60 2.99 -8.84 2.31
C TRP A 60 2.02 -7.87 1.66
N PHE A 61 0.76 -8.01 2.01
CA PHE A 61 -0.32 -7.19 1.48
C PHE A 61 -1.23 -6.78 2.63
N GLN A 62 -1.55 -5.50 2.70
CA GLN A 62 -2.49 -4.98 3.67
C GLN A 62 -3.18 -3.73 3.17
N CYS A 63 -4.50 -3.71 3.31
CA CYS A 63 -5.32 -2.52 3.08
C CYS A 63 -5.65 -1.81 4.40
N THR A 64 -5.81 -0.50 4.32
CA THR A 64 -6.41 0.29 5.39
C THR A 64 -7.91 0.03 5.51
N HIS A 65 -8.45 0.38 6.67
CA HIS A 65 -9.86 0.67 6.88
C HIS A 65 -10.06 2.16 7.20
N ASP A 66 -11.27 2.64 6.93
CA ASP A 66 -11.77 3.97 7.36
C ASP A 66 -10.88 5.15 6.91
N VAL A 67 -10.48 5.16 5.63
CA VAL A 67 -9.75 6.29 5.06
C VAL A 67 -10.73 7.48 4.92
N PRO A 68 -10.39 8.66 5.49
CA PRO A 68 -11.21 9.85 5.32
C PRO A 68 -11.32 10.26 3.85
N ASP A 69 -12.55 10.52 3.38
CA ASP A 69 -12.78 11.02 2.03
C ASP A 69 -12.72 12.54 1.99
N GLY A 70 -12.22 13.09 0.88
CA GLY A 70 -12.19 14.55 0.60
C GLY A 70 -11.36 15.41 1.57
N THR A 71 -10.54 14.82 2.44
CA THR A 71 -9.75 15.56 3.44
C THR A 71 -8.31 15.08 3.49
N TRP A 72 -7.41 15.92 4.01
CA TRP A 72 -6.02 15.51 4.29
C TRP A 72 -6.00 14.48 5.42
N PHE A 73 -5.23 13.41 5.21
CA PHE A 73 -4.98 12.40 6.24
C PHE A 73 -3.51 11.99 6.23
N HIS A 74 -3.02 11.57 7.40
CA HIS A 74 -1.68 11.02 7.54
C HIS A 74 -1.72 9.51 7.32
N PHE A 75 -0.94 9.03 6.35
CA PHE A 75 -0.83 7.60 6.03
C PHE A 75 0.60 7.13 6.24
N VAL A 76 0.75 6.00 6.92
CA VAL A 76 2.05 5.34 7.12
C VAL A 76 1.89 3.87 6.86
N PHE A 77 2.87 3.25 6.19
CA PHE A 77 3.08 1.82 6.29
C PHE A 77 4.46 1.55 6.89
N THR A 78 4.57 0.49 7.68
CA THR A 78 5.84 0.00 8.23
C THR A 78 5.97 -1.47 7.87
N TRP A 79 7.19 -1.93 7.65
CA TRP A 79 7.43 -3.32 7.29
C TRP A 79 8.72 -3.83 7.90
N ASN A 80 8.61 -5.04 8.43
CA ASN A 80 9.72 -5.85 8.90
C ASN A 80 9.31 -7.33 8.77
N LYS A 81 10.27 -8.21 8.45
CA LYS A 81 9.99 -9.64 8.22
C LYS A 81 9.43 -10.36 9.44
N GLN A 82 9.86 -9.98 10.63
CA GLN A 82 9.45 -10.59 11.89
C GLN A 82 8.09 -10.05 12.36
N THR A 83 7.85 -8.75 12.21
CA THR A 83 6.67 -8.07 12.76
C THR A 83 5.56 -7.80 11.73
N MET A 84 5.79 -8.17 10.47
CA MET A 84 4.89 -8.03 9.32
C MET A 84 4.59 -6.58 8.90
N LEU A 85 4.02 -6.44 7.70
CA LEU A 85 3.52 -5.17 7.17
C LEU A 85 2.37 -4.64 8.04
N LYS A 86 2.46 -3.36 8.42
CA LYS A 86 1.41 -2.61 9.10
C LYS A 86 1.08 -1.36 8.31
N VAL A 87 -0.18 -0.93 8.37
CA VAL A 87 -0.66 0.33 7.79
C VAL A 87 -1.39 1.14 8.86
N TYR A 88 -1.26 2.45 8.79
CA TYR A 88 -1.77 3.39 9.77
C TYR A 88 -2.47 4.55 9.08
N ILE A 89 -3.55 5.04 9.70
CA ILE A 89 -4.27 6.25 9.30
C ILE A 89 -4.37 7.14 10.55
N GLY A 90 -3.98 8.41 10.43
CA GLY A 90 -4.07 9.37 11.54
C GLY A 90 -3.31 8.94 12.80
N GLY A 91 -2.17 8.26 12.64
CA GLY A 91 -1.36 7.76 13.75
C GLY A 91 -1.85 6.47 14.40
N SER A 92 -3.01 5.95 14.00
CA SER A 92 -3.61 4.72 14.56
C SER A 92 -3.44 3.52 13.63
N LEU A 93 -3.25 2.33 14.19
CA LEU A 93 -3.10 1.10 13.41
C LEU A 93 -4.42 0.81 12.67
N SER A 94 -4.34 0.74 11.34
CA SER A 94 -5.45 0.47 10.44
C SER A 94 -5.39 -0.96 9.88
N GLY A 95 -4.27 -1.65 10.01
CA GLY A 95 -4.20 -3.03 9.57
C GLY A 95 -2.81 -3.63 9.70
N GLN A 96 -2.77 -4.95 9.78
CA GLN A 96 -1.53 -5.70 9.81
C GLN A 96 -1.71 -7.02 9.07
N THR A 97 -0.76 -7.32 8.18
CA THR A 97 -0.72 -8.60 7.48
C THR A 97 -0.51 -9.75 8.47
N ARG A 98 -1.27 -10.83 8.32
CA ARG A 98 -1.20 -12.01 9.22
C ARG A 98 -0.33 -13.16 8.70
N GLY A 99 0.24 -13.04 7.51
CA GLY A 99 1.08 -14.07 6.90
C GLY A 99 1.57 -13.72 5.50
N LEU A 100 2.39 -14.59 4.93
CA LEU A 100 2.97 -14.45 3.59
C LEU A 100 1.99 -14.98 2.53
N LEU A 101 1.77 -14.24 1.45
CA LEU A 101 0.84 -14.65 0.38
C LEU A 101 1.46 -15.57 -0.68
N SER A 102 2.75 -15.44 -0.98
CA SER A 102 3.46 -16.25 -1.98
C SER A 102 4.98 -16.15 -1.81
N SER A 103 5.74 -16.92 -2.60
CA SER A 103 7.19 -16.72 -2.75
C SER A 103 7.50 -15.34 -3.36
N GLY A 104 8.64 -14.78 -2.95
CA GLY A 104 9.09 -13.46 -3.37
C GLY A 104 9.64 -13.42 -4.80
N SER A 105 10.03 -12.23 -5.26
CA SER A 105 10.72 -12.05 -6.55
C SER A 105 12.22 -11.93 -6.32
N GLY A 106 13.02 -12.62 -7.11
CA GLY A 106 14.49 -12.48 -7.06
C GLY A 106 15.04 -11.21 -7.72
N LYS A 107 14.21 -10.45 -8.45
CA LYS A 107 14.67 -9.39 -9.37
C LYS A 107 14.53 -7.99 -8.80
N LEU A 108 15.40 -7.08 -9.25
CA LEU A 108 15.36 -5.63 -8.97
C LEU A 108 15.07 -4.85 -10.25
N TRP A 109 13.84 -4.96 -10.75
CA TRP A 109 13.37 -4.15 -11.87
C TRP A 109 12.50 -3.01 -11.36
N TYR A 110 12.46 -1.88 -12.06
CA TYR A 110 11.62 -0.74 -11.65
C TYR A 110 11.91 -0.30 -10.19
N SER A 111 13.18 -0.03 -9.87
CA SER A 111 13.58 0.42 -8.53
C SER A 111 13.37 1.92 -8.29
N ASN A 112 13.06 2.68 -9.34
CA ASN A 112 12.80 4.12 -9.23
C ASN A 112 11.54 4.36 -8.39
N LEU A 113 11.64 5.25 -7.41
CA LEU A 113 10.48 5.74 -6.67
C LEU A 113 9.63 6.62 -7.58
N THR A 114 8.33 6.34 -7.63
CA THR A 114 7.34 7.17 -8.32
C THR A 114 6.22 7.55 -7.38
N LEU A 115 5.66 8.74 -7.57
CA LEU A 115 4.46 9.24 -6.89
C LEU A 115 3.36 9.42 -7.93
N GLY A 116 2.12 9.12 -7.54
CA GLY A 116 0.92 9.30 -8.37
C GLY A 116 0.81 8.37 -9.58
N ARG A 117 1.71 7.38 -9.72
CA ARG A 117 1.71 6.40 -10.81
C ARG A 117 2.53 5.16 -10.45
N PRO A 118 2.37 4.04 -11.18
CA PRO A 118 3.30 2.93 -11.07
C PRO A 118 4.62 3.25 -11.79
N ASN A 119 5.70 2.52 -11.49
CA ASN A 119 7.01 2.74 -12.11
C ASN A 119 7.35 1.80 -13.28
N ASN A 120 6.39 1.00 -13.74
CA ASN A 120 6.50 0.13 -14.92
C ASN A 120 5.60 0.55 -16.08
N LEU A 121 4.67 1.48 -15.87
CA LEU A 121 3.75 2.00 -16.88
C LEU A 121 3.79 3.53 -16.85
N GLN A 122 4.00 4.16 -18.00
CA GLN A 122 4.20 5.61 -18.06
C GLN A 122 2.91 6.42 -18.19
N ASN A 123 1.85 5.85 -18.78
CA ASN A 123 0.68 6.59 -19.27
C ASN A 123 -0.67 6.06 -18.75
N SER A 124 -0.69 5.27 -17.68
CA SER A 124 -1.92 4.68 -17.12
C SER A 124 -1.84 4.50 -15.60
N HIS A 125 -2.98 4.25 -14.95
CA HIS A 125 -3.06 3.94 -13.51
C HIS A 125 -2.60 5.08 -12.57
N HIS A 126 -2.81 6.33 -12.99
CA HIS A 126 -2.41 7.51 -12.23
C HIS A 126 -3.41 7.82 -11.12
N ALA A 127 -2.95 7.91 -9.87
CA ALA A 127 -3.77 8.47 -8.80
C ALA A 127 -3.75 10.01 -8.88
N SER A 128 -4.93 10.63 -8.78
CA SER A 128 -5.01 12.08 -8.52
C SER A 128 -4.91 12.30 -7.02
N ALA A 129 -3.72 12.69 -6.55
CA ALA A 129 -3.44 12.88 -5.13
C ALA A 129 -2.45 14.04 -4.92
N ALA A 130 -2.62 14.76 -3.82
CA ALA A 130 -1.65 15.71 -3.31
C ALA A 130 -0.82 15.07 -2.20
N TYR A 131 0.45 15.46 -2.09
CA TYR A 131 1.38 14.92 -1.11
C TYR A 131 1.98 16.05 -0.28
N SER A 132 2.17 15.82 1.01
CA SER A 132 2.90 16.71 1.91
C SER A 132 3.74 15.87 2.87
N ASN A 133 4.88 16.40 3.29
CA ASN A 133 5.77 15.79 4.30
C ASN A 133 6.15 14.31 4.03
N LEU A 134 6.40 13.95 2.76
CA LEU A 134 6.83 12.60 2.41
C LEU A 134 8.17 12.26 3.09
N LYS A 135 8.19 11.18 3.88
CA LYS A 135 9.35 10.67 4.61
C LYS A 135 9.56 9.19 4.34
N ILE A 136 10.82 8.76 4.30
CA ILE A 136 11.24 7.37 4.16
C ILE A 136 12.23 7.07 5.26
N PHE A 137 12.06 5.93 5.93
CA PHE A 137 12.92 5.47 7.02
C PHE A 137 13.51 4.11 6.66
N GLU A 138 14.78 3.90 6.99
CA GLU A 138 15.49 2.61 6.76
C GLU A 138 15.20 1.57 7.85
N ARG A 139 14.17 1.79 8.67
CA ARG A 139 13.76 0.89 9.76
C ARG A 139 12.26 0.90 9.94
N GLU A 140 11.76 -0.12 10.63
CA GLU A 140 10.39 -0.12 11.13
C GLU A 140 10.21 0.97 12.19
N LEU A 141 9.15 1.78 12.04
CA LEU A 141 8.69 2.68 13.09
C LEU A 141 7.74 1.94 14.04
N SER A 142 7.88 2.19 15.33
CA SER A 142 6.93 1.75 16.35
C SER A 142 5.62 2.53 16.28
N ALA A 143 4.55 1.99 16.85
CA ALA A 143 3.25 2.68 16.92
C ALA A 143 3.35 4.04 17.66
N VAL A 144 4.22 4.15 18.66
CA VAL A 144 4.46 5.41 19.39
C VAL A 144 5.11 6.45 18.48
N GLU A 145 6.10 6.06 17.67
CA GLU A 145 6.75 6.97 16.72
C GLU A 145 5.80 7.42 15.61
N VAL A 146 4.97 6.50 15.10
CA VAL A 146 3.95 6.84 14.09
C VAL A 146 2.93 7.85 14.64
N SER A 147 2.49 7.67 15.89
CA SER A 147 1.62 8.62 16.57
C SER A 147 2.32 9.97 16.83
N ALA A 148 3.58 9.95 17.25
CA ALA A 148 4.35 11.19 17.46
C ALA A 148 4.52 11.99 16.17
N LEU A 149 4.84 11.33 15.04
CA LEU A 149 4.93 11.97 13.73
C LEU A 149 3.61 12.63 13.33
N TYR A 150 2.49 11.90 13.44
CA TYR A 150 1.16 12.46 13.17
C TYR A 150 0.88 13.74 13.97
N ASN A 151 1.21 13.74 15.26
CA ASN A 151 0.95 14.89 16.13
C ASN A 151 1.89 16.08 15.89
N SER A 152 3.05 15.86 15.26
CA SER A 152 4.01 16.93 14.92
C SER A 152 3.71 17.63 13.59
N GLU A 153 2.84 17.05 12.76
CA GLU A 153 2.58 17.49 11.38
C GLU A 153 1.13 17.94 11.15
N ARG A 154 0.32 17.98 12.20
CA ARG A 154 -1.08 18.42 12.17
C ARG A 154 -1.24 19.93 12.32
#